data_AF-B9NXK0-F1
#
_entry.id   AF-B9NXK0-F1
#
_cell.length_a   1.000
_cell.length_b   1.000
_cell.length_c   1.000
_cell.angle_alpha   90.00
_cell.angle_beta   90.00
_cell.angle_gamma   90.00
#
_symmetry.space_group_name_H-M   'P 1'
#
loop_
_entity.id
_entity.type
_entity.pdbx_description
1 polymer ?
#
loop_
_entity_poly.entity_id
_entity_poly.type
_entity_poly.pdbx_seq_one_letter_code
_entity_poly.pdbx_strand_id
1 'polypeptide(L)'
;MCRPTLALLGIRRSAYDDAVAEMGGAKAALCILVINRNRFYPETPIRSPGGVLVEMTRRHAIHTLRLNASLIALRVRTSREPEDRYREQ
;
A
#
# COMPACT_ATOMS: atom_id res chain seq x y z
N MET A 1 -2.87 -6.02 -17.67
CA MET A 1 -2.74 -5.73 -16.22
C MET A 1 -3.54 -4.48 -15.89
N CYS A 2 -4.64 -4.61 -15.16
CA CYS A 2 -5.51 -3.49 -14.79
C CYS A 2 -4.83 -2.69 -13.66
N ARG A 3 -4.24 -1.52 -13.98
CA ARG A 3 -3.67 -0.61 -12.95
C ARG A 3 -4.84 0.04 -12.22
N PRO A 4 -4.98 -0.06 -10.89
CA PRO A 4 -5.94 0.78 -10.18
C PRO A 4 -5.51 2.23 -10.41
N THR A 5 -6.33 3.01 -11.12
CA THR A 5 -6.09 4.45 -11.28
C THR A 5 -6.07 5.08 -9.88
N LEU A 6 -5.07 5.90 -9.57
CA LEU A 6 -4.90 6.56 -8.27
C LEU A 6 -6.20 7.19 -7.73
N ALA A 7 -7.04 7.70 -8.63
CA ALA A 7 -8.37 8.22 -8.35
C ALA A 7 -9.31 7.20 -7.69
N LEU A 8 -9.33 5.93 -8.14
CA LEU A 8 -10.13 4.85 -7.54
C LEU A 8 -9.66 4.51 -6.11
N LEU A 9 -8.37 4.76 -5.82
CA LEU A 9 -7.83 4.63 -4.48
C LEU A 9 -8.09 5.86 -3.62
N GLY A 10 -8.63 6.96 -4.16
CA GLY A 10 -8.77 8.22 -3.43
C GLY A 10 -7.41 8.87 -3.14
N ILE A 11 -6.40 8.60 -3.96
CA ILE A 11 -5.07 9.21 -3.86
C ILE A 11 -5.00 10.33 -4.89
N ARG A 12 -4.80 11.56 -4.40
CA ARG A 12 -4.59 12.73 -5.27
C ARG A 12 -3.27 12.58 -6.03
N ARG A 13 -3.24 13.07 -7.26
CA ARG A 13 -2.05 12.97 -8.12
C ARG A 13 -0.82 13.65 -7.50
N SER A 14 -0.99 14.83 -6.90
CA SER A 14 0.10 15.54 -6.21
C SER A 14 0.74 14.70 -5.10
N ALA A 15 -0.05 14.02 -4.26
CA ALA A 15 0.49 13.16 -3.21
C ALA A 15 1.30 11.96 -3.75
N TYR A 16 0.96 11.47 -4.95
CA TYR A 16 1.75 10.44 -5.61
C TYR A 16 3.05 11.01 -6.20
N ASP A 17 2.97 12.16 -6.86
CA ASP A 17 4.15 12.81 -7.44
C ASP A 17 5.15 13.20 -6.33
N ASP A 18 4.68 13.71 -5.18
CA ASP A 18 5.49 13.98 -3.99
C ASP A 18 6.18 12.71 -3.47
N ALA A 19 5.44 11.61 -3.39
CA ALA A 19 6.00 10.33 -2.99
C ALA A 19 7.07 9.86 -4.00
N VAL A 20 6.82 9.95 -5.30
CA VAL A 20 7.80 9.57 -6.33
C VAL A 20 9.05 10.43 -6.25
N ALA A 21 8.92 11.74 -6.03
CA ALA A 21 10.04 12.64 -5.88
C ALA A 21 10.89 12.31 -4.65
N GLU A 22 10.25 11.97 -3.53
CA GLU A 22 10.92 11.69 -2.24
C GLU A 22 11.58 10.29 -2.20
N MET A 23 10.87 9.24 -2.62
CA MET A 23 11.33 7.84 -2.43
C MET A 23 11.59 7.07 -3.72
N GLY A 24 11.31 7.66 -4.88
CA GLY A 24 11.39 7.01 -6.18
C GLY A 24 10.16 6.17 -6.52
N GLY A 25 9.97 5.94 -7.83
CA GLY A 25 8.77 5.29 -8.37
C GLY A 25 8.51 3.88 -7.81
N ALA A 26 9.56 3.08 -7.62
CA ALA A 26 9.43 1.71 -7.12
C ALA A 26 8.90 1.65 -5.68
N LYS A 27 9.48 2.44 -4.77
CA LYS A 27 9.02 2.49 -3.36
C LYS A 27 7.63 3.11 -3.25
N ALA A 28 7.33 4.16 -4.02
CA ALA A 28 6.00 4.76 -4.06
C ALA A 28 4.93 3.74 -4.52
N ALA A 29 5.24 2.94 -5.55
CA ALA A 29 4.34 1.87 -6.01
C ALA A 29 4.13 0.78 -4.94
N LEU A 30 5.17 0.39 -4.21
CA LEU A 30 5.05 -0.55 -3.10
C LEU A 30 4.19 0.01 -1.95
N CYS A 31 4.31 1.29 -1.64
CA CYS A 31 3.44 1.96 -0.65
C CYS A 31 1.98 1.89 -1.08
N ILE A 32 1.67 2.17 -2.35
CA ILE A 32 0.31 2.04 -2.89
C ILE A 32 -0.21 0.61 -2.77
N LEU A 33 0.62 -0.39 -3.08
CA LEU A 33 0.23 -1.80 -2.95
C LEU A 33 -0.14 -2.15 -1.50
N VAL A 34 0.69 -1.71 -0.54
CA VAL A 34 0.43 -1.89 0.89
C VAL A 34 -0.88 -1.22 1.30
N ILE A 35 -1.09 0.03 0.87
CA ILE A 35 -2.31 0.78 1.16
C ILE A 35 -3.53 0.08 0.58
N ASN A 36 -3.47 -0.36 -0.69
CA ASN A 36 -4.58 -1.02 -1.36
C ASN A 36 -4.98 -2.32 -0.65
N ARG A 37 -4.00 -3.15 -0.24
CA ARG A 37 -4.29 -4.41 0.47
C ARG A 37 -4.88 -4.16 1.86
N ASN A 38 -4.37 -3.17 2.59
CA ASN A 38 -4.82 -2.88 3.96
C ASN A 38 -6.13 -2.05 4.00
N ARG A 39 -6.61 -1.53 2.87
CA ARG A 39 -7.89 -0.79 2.79
C ARG A 39 -9.08 -1.61 3.29
N PHE A 40 -9.06 -2.91 3.02
CA PHE A 40 -10.15 -3.83 3.34
C PHE A 40 -9.81 -4.79 4.48
N TYR A 41 -8.72 -4.53 5.22
CA TYR A 41 -8.33 -5.41 6.31
C TYR A 41 -9.35 -5.31 7.47
N PRO A 42 -9.93 -6.44 7.96
CA PRO A 42 -11.07 -6.40 8.87
C PRO A 42 -10.83 -5.66 10.19
N GLU A 43 -9.65 -5.79 10.78
CA GLU A 43 -9.36 -5.22 12.10
C GLU A 43 -8.97 -3.74 12.02
N THR A 44 -8.24 -3.35 10.99
CA THR A 44 -7.64 -2.00 10.86
C THR A 44 -7.70 -1.49 9.42
N PRO A 45 -8.89 -1.19 8.89
CA PRO A 45 -9.05 -0.74 7.52
C PRO A 45 -8.48 0.67 7.31
N ILE A 46 -7.73 0.87 6.24
CA ILE A 46 -7.27 2.22 5.84
C ILE A 46 -8.45 3.01 5.26
N ARG A 47 -8.87 4.06 5.99
CA ARG A 47 -9.96 4.95 5.57
C ARG A 47 -9.53 6.02 4.57
N SER A 48 -8.29 6.52 4.70
CA SER A 48 -7.74 7.57 3.83
C SER A 48 -6.43 7.13 3.18
N PRO A 49 -6.49 6.49 2.00
CA PRO A 49 -5.30 6.06 1.25
C PRO A 49 -4.33 7.21 0.95
N GLY A 50 -4.85 8.38 0.55
CA GLY A 50 -4.03 9.56 0.29
C GLY A 50 -3.32 10.07 1.54
N GLY A 51 -4.01 10.14 2.68
CA GLY A 51 -3.40 10.56 3.95
C GLY A 51 -2.31 9.60 4.41
N VAL A 52 -2.52 8.29 4.25
CA VAL A 52 -1.48 7.29 4.55
C VAL A 52 -0.27 7.43 3.64
N LEU A 53 -0.46 7.69 2.34
CA LEU A 53 0.67 7.91 1.42
C LEU A 53 1.49 9.15 1.79
N VAL A 54 0.83 10.25 2.17
CA VAL A 54 1.52 11.46 2.66
C VAL A 54 2.33 11.15 3.92
N GLU A 55 1.77 10.41 4.88
CA GLU A 55 2.50 10.03 6.10
C GLU A 55 3.65 9.05 5.81
N MET A 56 3.48 8.11 4.88
CA MET A 56 4.57 7.23 4.44
C MET A 56 5.70 8.02 3.79
N THR A 57 5.36 9.05 3.00
CA THR A 57 6.32 9.97 2.39
C THR A 57 7.08 10.76 3.45
N ARG A 58 6.37 11.34 4.42
CA ARG A 58 6.98 12.04 5.57
C ARG A 58 7.92 11.13 6.36
N ARG A 59 7.52 9.88 6.62
CA ARG A 59 8.35 8.88 7.32
C ARG A 59 9.57 8.47 6.53
N HIS A 60 9.48 8.40 5.20
CA HIS A 60 10.63 8.11 4.34
C HIS A 60 11.67 9.22 4.45
N ALA A 61 11.23 10.49 4.36
CA ALA A 61 12.09 11.66 4.45
C ALA A 61 12.88 11.74 5.76
N ILE A 62 12.32 11.24 6.85
CA ILE A 62 13.00 11.15 8.16
C ILE A 62 13.59 9.76 8.45
N HIS A 63 13.71 8.89 7.44
CA HIS A 63 14.28 7.53 7.53
C HIS A 63 13.61 6.58 8.55
N THR A 64 12.34 6.81 8.88
CA THR A 64 11.57 5.97 9.82
C THR A 64 10.56 5.04 9.12
N LEU A 65 10.43 5.14 7.79
CA LEU A 65 9.51 4.27 7.05
C LEU A 65 10.01 2.81 7.02
N ARG A 66 9.29 1.92 7.71
CA ARG A 66 9.58 0.48 7.74
C ARG A 66 8.84 -0.28 6.64
N LEU A 67 9.17 0.01 5.38
CA LEU A 67 8.51 -0.60 4.22
C LEU A 67 8.71 -2.12 4.16
N ASN A 68 9.92 -2.61 4.42
CA ASN A 68 10.22 -4.05 4.43
C ASN A 68 9.36 -4.82 5.46
N ALA A 69 9.20 -4.26 6.66
CA ALA A 69 8.35 -4.86 7.69
C ALA A 69 6.88 -4.92 7.25
N SER A 70 6.40 -3.86 6.57
CA SER A 70 5.06 -3.83 6.00
C SER A 70 4.87 -4.92 4.96
N LEU A 71 5.84 -5.13 4.07
CA LEU A 71 5.79 -6.18 3.04
C LEU A 71 5.83 -7.60 3.64
N ILE A 72 6.67 -7.84 4.66
CA ILE A 72 6.70 -9.12 5.37
C ILE A 72 5.34 -9.41 6.02
N ALA A 73 4.75 -8.41 6.70
CA ALA A 73 3.44 -8.56 7.30
C ALA A 73 2.35 -8.88 6.27
N LEU A 74 2.39 -8.25 5.09
CA LEU A 74 1.48 -8.57 3.99
C LEU A 74 1.62 -10.01 3.50
N ARG A 75 2.86 -10.48 3.33
CA ARG A 75 3.12 -11.86 2.91
C ARG A 75 2.59 -12.86 3.92
N VAL A 76 2.87 -12.66 5.21
CA VAL A 76 2.38 -13.53 6.29
C VAL A 76 0.84 -13.59 6.33
N ARG A 77 0.16 -12.46 6.13
CA ARG A 77 -1.32 -12.41 6.08
C ARG A 77 -1.89 -13.09 4.84
N THR A 78 -1.21 -12.97 3.70
CA THR A 78 -1.66 -13.61 2.44
C THR A 78 -1.50 -15.12 2.52
N SER A 79 -0.42 -15.63 3.12
CA SER A 79 -0.21 -17.07 3.32
C SER A 79 -1.11 -17.71 4.39
N ARG A 80 -1.87 -16.90 5.15
CA ARG A 80 -2.85 -17.37 6.16
C ARG A 80 -4.29 -17.34 5.66
N GLU A 81 -4.54 -16.86 4.45
CA GLU A 81 -5.81 -17.11 3.76
C GLU A 81 -5.84 -18.61 3.42
N PRO A 82 -6.89 -19.36 3.77
CA PRO A 82 -6.95 -20.77 3.45
C PRO A 82 -6.90 -20.97 1.93
N GLU A 83 -6.03 -21.86 1.46
CA GLU A 83 -5.90 -22.29 0.06
C GLU A 83 -7.13 -23.08 -0.45
N ASP A 84 -8.31 -22.87 0.13
CA ASP A 84 -9.50 -23.68 -0.14
C ASP A 84 -10.40 -23.08 -1.23
N ARG A 85 -10.17 -21.84 -1.67
CA ARG A 85 -11.10 -21.13 -2.57
C ARG A 85 -10.82 -21.28 -4.07
N TYR A 86 -9.73 -21.94 -4.47
CA TYR A 86 -9.34 -22.09 -5.89
C TYR A 86 -8.99 -23.52 -6.32
N ARG A 87 -9.17 -24.53 -5.44
CA ARG A 87 -8.94 -25.95 -5.79
C ARG A 87 -10.18 -26.67 -6.32
N GLU A 88 -11.32 -25.99 -6.36
CA GLU A 88 -12.58 -26.49 -6.91
C GLU A 88 -12.96 -25.70 -8.18
N GLN A 89 -12.19 -25.87 -9.26
CA GLN A 89 -12.58 -25.54 -10.64
C GLN A 89 -11.96 -26.55 -11.59
#